data_AF-A0A495T0G9-F1
#
_entry.id   AF-A0A495T0G9-F1
#
_cell.length_a   1.000
_cell.length_b   1.000
_cell.length_c   1.000
_cell.angle_alpha   90.00
_cell.angle_beta   90.00
_cell.angle_gamma   90.00
#
_symmetry.space_group_name_H-M   'P 1'
#
loop_
_entity.id
_entity.type
_entity.pdbx_description
1 polymer ?
#
loop_
_entity_poly.entity_id
_entity_poly.type
_entity_poly.pdbx_seq_one_letter_code
_entity_poly.pdbx_strand_id
1 'polypeptide(L)'
;MQDQDHTATTAGAHHAEHAHHAEHTDHDDHVYLSLAEATPGPEGEGRWAYGTGFADPLLGVDTTLPAGLDGADLAAYCLMLGDDALVLAQRLIEWCTRAPELEEEVALANLGLDLLGQSRLLLTRAGQADGSGRTEDDLAYWREDHEFRNVRLVETPNGDFAHTVARLLLFATARGALYEALSAHPDPVLAAVAARGVKELAYHREYATAWTLRLGDGTPYSAERMQAGLDAVWPLLEELFTAHPVELRVGVDPATLREPVLKALSAVLAEAGLAVPDVPPLATVLGRAGRDGVHTEALGLLLAELQVVARAHPGATW
;
A
#
# COMPACT_ATOMS: atom_id res chain seq x y z
N MET A 1 33.74 52.69 69.06
CA MET A 1 34.78 53.01 68.07
C MET A 1 34.05 53.67 66.92
N GLN A 2 34.17 55.02 66.90
CA GLN A 2 33.89 56.05 65.87
C GLN A 2 33.09 55.65 64.61
N ASP A 3 31.96 56.33 64.32
CA ASP A 3 31.83 57.63 63.60
C ASP A 3 32.25 57.51 62.12
N GLN A 4 31.70 58.18 61.12
CA GLN A 4 30.58 59.09 60.87
C GLN A 4 30.55 59.28 59.33
N ASP A 5 29.42 59.76 58.80
CA ASP A 5 29.25 60.68 57.66
C ASP A 5 30.29 60.75 56.52
N HIS A 6 29.82 60.71 55.27
CA HIS A 6 29.71 61.93 54.46
C HIS A 6 29.07 61.74 53.08
N THR A 7 28.19 62.69 52.82
CA THR A 7 27.61 63.27 51.60
C THR A 7 28.47 63.40 50.32
N ALA A 8 27.75 63.45 49.19
CA ALA A 8 27.91 64.31 48.00
C ALA A 8 28.46 63.70 46.68
N THR A 9 27.52 63.52 45.74
CA THR A 9 27.47 64.09 44.36
C THR A 9 28.78 64.35 43.60
N THR A 10 29.04 63.67 42.47
CA THR A 10 29.03 64.27 41.10
C THR A 10 29.25 63.24 39.95
N ALA A 11 28.39 63.38 38.93
CA ALA A 11 28.48 63.11 37.49
C ALA A 11 29.57 62.17 36.88
N GLY A 12 29.10 61.25 36.01
CA GLY A 12 29.92 60.65 34.96
C GLY A 12 29.20 59.60 34.09
N ALA A 13 28.77 60.04 32.90
CA ALA A 13 28.72 59.28 31.64
C ALA A 13 27.67 58.15 31.40
N HIS A 14 26.84 58.42 30.39
CA HIS A 14 26.45 57.55 29.27
C HIS A 14 25.96 56.10 29.56
N HIS A 15 24.65 55.86 29.41
CA HIS A 15 24.11 55.15 28.25
C HIS A 15 22.57 55.07 28.29
N ALA A 16 22.00 55.13 27.09
CA ALA A 16 20.59 55.16 26.73
C ALA A 16 19.68 54.15 27.47
N GLU A 17 18.63 54.66 28.11
CA GLU A 17 17.39 53.93 28.40
C GLU A 17 16.29 54.47 27.48
N HIS A 18 15.76 53.60 26.62
CA HIS A 18 14.45 53.77 26.01
C HIS A 18 13.49 52.81 26.69
N ALA A 19 12.59 53.36 27.49
CA ALA A 19 11.35 52.70 27.86
C ALA A 19 10.20 53.66 27.56
N HIS A 20 9.27 53.27 26.69
CA HIS A 20 7.87 53.65 26.82
C HIS A 20 6.96 52.67 26.07
N HIS A 21 6.09 52.07 26.89
CA HIS A 21 4.71 51.63 26.64
C HIS A 21 4.37 50.60 25.56
N ALA A 22 4.11 49.40 26.08
CA ALA A 22 3.05 48.46 25.74
C ALA A 22 1.90 48.96 24.83
N GLU A 23 1.73 48.26 23.72
CA GLU A 23 0.43 47.80 23.25
C GLU A 23 0.52 46.29 23.05
N HIS A 24 -0.13 45.55 23.95
CA HIS A 24 -0.33 44.10 23.84
C HIS A 24 -1.42 43.89 22.79
N THR A 25 -1.04 43.67 21.54
CA THR A 25 -1.95 43.14 20.53
C THR A 25 -1.78 41.63 20.52
N ASP A 26 -2.81 40.97 21.02
CA ASP A 26 -3.01 39.53 21.03
C ASP A 26 -3.12 39.05 19.57
N HIS A 27 -1.98 38.69 18.96
CA HIS A 27 -1.90 38.21 17.57
C HIS A 27 -1.42 36.77 17.50
N ASP A 28 -1.76 35.93 18.47
CA ASP A 28 -1.16 34.59 18.52
C ASP A 28 -2.12 33.42 18.73
N ASP A 29 -3.41 33.54 18.40
CA ASP A 29 -4.32 32.43 18.78
C ASP A 29 -5.35 31.90 17.78
N HIS A 30 -5.26 32.18 16.47
CA HIS A 30 -6.14 31.50 15.51
C HIS A 30 -5.47 31.05 14.21
N VAL A 31 -4.55 30.09 14.34
CA VAL A 31 -4.05 29.26 13.21
C VAL A 31 -5.21 28.63 12.42
N TYR A 32 -6.34 28.38 13.07
CA TYR A 32 -7.55 27.85 12.42
C TYR A 32 -8.29 28.87 11.52
N LEU A 33 -8.20 30.17 11.79
CA LEU A 33 -8.84 31.19 10.94
C LEU A 33 -8.01 31.50 9.70
N SER A 34 -6.68 31.50 9.81
CA SER A 34 -5.81 31.67 8.64
C SER A 34 -5.87 30.50 7.65
N LEU A 35 -6.27 29.30 8.11
CA LEU A 35 -6.57 28.14 7.27
C LEU A 35 -7.92 28.25 6.53
N ALA A 36 -8.89 28.98 7.09
CA ALA A 36 -10.22 29.13 6.51
C ALA A 36 -10.31 30.25 5.46
N GLU A 37 -9.38 31.22 5.49
CA GLU A 37 -9.40 32.41 4.63
C GLU A 37 -8.59 32.28 3.33
N ALA A 38 -7.99 31.12 3.05
CA ALA A 38 -7.26 30.87 1.80
C ALA A 38 -8.21 30.95 0.59
N THR A 39 -8.00 31.97 -0.25
CA THR A 39 -8.87 32.26 -1.40
C THR A 39 -8.54 31.33 -2.58
N PRO A 40 -9.52 30.75 -3.30
CA PRO A 40 -9.25 29.86 -4.42
C PRO A 40 -8.79 30.69 -5.62
N GLY A 41 -7.50 30.59 -5.93
CA GLY A 41 -6.88 31.13 -7.12
C GLY A 41 -5.74 30.21 -7.57
N PRO A 42 -5.29 30.30 -8.83
CA PRO A 42 -4.41 29.30 -9.46
C PRO A 42 -3.00 29.22 -8.85
N GLU A 43 -2.63 30.15 -7.97
CA GLU A 43 -1.35 30.13 -7.24
C GLU A 43 -1.52 29.81 -5.74
N GLY A 44 -2.75 29.49 -5.31
CA GLY A 44 -3.15 29.28 -3.92
C GLY A 44 -3.85 27.94 -3.68
N GLU A 45 -3.47 26.89 -4.40
CA GLU A 45 -3.88 25.52 -4.07
C GLU A 45 -3.30 25.14 -2.69
N GLY A 46 -4.19 24.72 -1.79
CA GLY A 46 -3.90 24.50 -0.39
C GLY A 46 -2.67 23.61 -0.19
N ARG A 47 -1.63 24.19 0.43
CA ARG A 47 -0.41 23.51 0.87
C ARG A 47 -0.67 22.61 2.08
N TRP A 48 -1.61 21.68 1.94
CA TRP A 48 -1.68 20.50 2.81
C TRP A 48 -0.66 19.48 2.28
N ALA A 49 -0.08 18.68 3.17
CA ALA A 49 0.87 17.60 2.83
C ALA A 49 0.28 16.48 1.95
N TYR A 50 -1.00 16.60 1.60
CA TYR A 50 -1.75 15.76 0.68
C TYR A 50 -2.43 16.71 -0.32
N GLY A 51 -1.99 16.67 -1.58
CA GLY A 51 -2.39 17.61 -2.62
C GLY A 51 -3.90 17.72 -2.79
N THR A 52 -4.38 18.92 -3.05
CA THR A 52 -5.80 19.23 -3.26
C THR A 52 -6.16 19.03 -4.73
N GLY A 53 -6.47 17.79 -5.13
CA GLY A 53 -6.97 17.49 -6.48
C GLY A 53 -6.99 16.00 -6.83
N PHE A 54 -7.98 15.26 -6.33
CA PHE A 54 -8.25 13.86 -6.67
C PHE A 54 -8.82 13.66 -8.10
N ALA A 55 -8.55 14.56 -9.05
CA ALA A 55 -9.32 14.61 -10.30
C ALA A 55 -8.94 13.55 -11.34
N ASP A 56 -7.70 13.05 -11.33
CA ASP A 56 -7.25 11.95 -12.19
C ASP A 56 -5.98 11.30 -11.59
N PRO A 57 -6.03 10.04 -11.11
CA PRO A 57 -4.85 9.32 -10.62
C PRO A 57 -3.72 9.25 -11.64
N LEU A 58 -4.02 9.31 -12.94
CA LEU A 58 -3.07 9.19 -14.03
C LEU A 58 -2.60 10.55 -14.58
N LEU A 59 -2.89 11.64 -13.88
CA LEU A 59 -2.49 12.98 -14.31
C LEU A 59 -0.97 13.05 -14.56
N GLY A 60 -0.61 13.44 -15.79
CA GLY A 60 0.79 13.57 -16.21
C GLY A 60 1.43 12.28 -16.77
N VAL A 61 0.68 11.19 -16.87
CA VAL A 61 1.10 9.96 -17.57
C VAL A 61 0.43 9.91 -18.94
N ASP A 62 1.16 9.47 -19.97
CA ASP A 62 0.56 9.19 -21.27
C ASP A 62 -0.40 8.01 -21.13
N THR A 63 -1.69 8.23 -21.41
CA THR A 63 -2.73 7.19 -21.34
C THR A 63 -3.11 6.65 -22.72
N THR A 64 -2.41 7.05 -23.79
CA THR A 64 -2.68 6.50 -25.12
C THR A 64 -2.39 5.00 -25.14
N LEU A 65 -3.33 4.23 -25.71
CA LEU A 65 -3.15 2.78 -25.84
C LEU A 65 -2.04 2.49 -26.87
N PRO A 66 -0.98 1.73 -26.51
CA PRO A 66 0.09 1.41 -27.45
C PRO A 66 -0.41 0.64 -28.67
N ALA A 67 0.19 0.91 -29.84
CA ALA A 67 -0.17 0.22 -31.07
C ALA A 67 0.13 -1.29 -30.98
N GLY A 68 -0.87 -2.11 -31.33
CA GLY A 68 -0.75 -3.58 -31.30
C GLY A 68 -1.11 -4.24 -29.97
N LEU A 69 -1.43 -3.45 -28.93
CA LEU A 69 -1.94 -3.94 -27.67
C LEU A 69 -3.48 -3.96 -27.70
N ASP A 70 -4.09 -5.08 -27.30
CA ASP A 70 -5.54 -5.17 -27.15
C ASP A 70 -5.96 -4.47 -25.85
N GLY A 71 -6.90 -3.52 -25.95
CA GLY A 71 -7.35 -2.72 -24.82
C GLY A 71 -8.09 -3.53 -23.76
N ALA A 72 -8.85 -4.56 -24.16
CA ALA A 72 -9.58 -5.41 -23.23
C ALA A 72 -8.64 -6.34 -22.46
N ASP A 73 -7.61 -6.89 -23.11
CA ASP A 73 -6.58 -7.67 -22.43
C ASP A 73 -5.74 -6.81 -21.48
N LEU A 74 -5.35 -5.60 -21.89
CA LEU A 74 -4.65 -4.66 -20.99
C LEU A 74 -5.53 -4.33 -19.78
N ALA A 75 -6.80 -4.01 -19.99
CA ALA A 75 -7.74 -3.70 -18.92
C ALA A 75 -7.89 -4.87 -17.95
N ALA A 76 -8.06 -6.08 -18.45
CA ALA A 76 -8.16 -7.28 -17.62
C ALA A 76 -6.87 -7.52 -16.80
N TYR A 77 -5.70 -7.26 -17.38
CA TYR A 77 -4.43 -7.40 -16.65
C TYR A 77 -4.26 -6.31 -15.59
N CYS A 78 -4.53 -5.05 -15.91
CA CYS A 78 -4.54 -3.97 -14.92
C CYS A 78 -5.52 -4.26 -13.78
N LEU A 79 -6.71 -4.82 -14.09
CA LEU A 79 -7.69 -5.23 -13.10
C LEU A 79 -7.16 -6.34 -12.18
N MET A 80 -6.51 -7.37 -12.75
CA MET A 80 -5.86 -8.44 -11.98
C MET A 80 -4.85 -7.88 -10.96
N LEU A 81 -3.95 -7.00 -11.41
CA LEU A 81 -2.92 -6.43 -10.54
C LEU A 81 -3.52 -5.43 -9.53
N GLY A 82 -4.51 -4.64 -9.94
CA GLY A 82 -5.19 -3.66 -9.10
C GLY A 82 -6.01 -4.31 -7.99
N ASP A 83 -6.66 -5.44 -8.29
CA ASP A 83 -7.41 -6.24 -7.32
C ASP A 83 -6.49 -6.87 -6.27
N ASP A 84 -5.33 -7.39 -6.69
CA ASP A 84 -4.34 -7.92 -5.74
C ASP A 84 -3.94 -6.87 -4.71
N ALA A 85 -3.66 -5.65 -5.19
CA ALA A 85 -3.24 -4.53 -4.37
C ALA A 85 -4.38 -4.03 -3.47
N LEU A 86 -5.60 -3.90 -3.99
CA LEU A 86 -6.78 -3.46 -3.21
C LEU A 86 -7.08 -4.43 -2.06
N VAL A 87 -7.16 -5.73 -2.38
CA VAL A 87 -7.53 -6.76 -1.42
C VAL A 87 -6.47 -6.89 -0.34
N LEU A 88 -5.19 -6.87 -0.70
CA LEU A 88 -4.12 -6.91 0.30
C LEU A 88 -4.10 -5.63 1.14
N ALA A 89 -4.31 -4.44 0.55
CA ALA A 89 -4.40 -3.19 1.30
C ALA A 89 -5.51 -3.24 2.36
N GLN A 90 -6.68 -3.79 2.00
CA GLN A 90 -7.78 -3.98 2.94
C GLN A 90 -7.41 -4.97 4.05
N ARG A 91 -6.71 -6.06 3.75
CA ARG A 91 -6.21 -6.96 4.80
C ARG A 91 -5.21 -6.29 5.71
N LEU A 92 -4.34 -5.42 5.21
CA LEU A 92 -3.37 -4.72 6.06
C LEU A 92 -4.03 -3.67 6.95
N ILE A 93 -5.05 -2.94 6.49
CA ILE A 93 -5.71 -1.93 7.31
C ILE A 93 -6.52 -2.53 8.48
N GLU A 94 -6.94 -3.79 8.38
CA GLU A 94 -7.55 -4.53 9.51
C GLU A 94 -6.62 -4.63 10.74
N TRP A 95 -5.32 -4.41 10.59
CA TRP A 95 -4.35 -4.36 11.69
C TRP A 95 -4.32 -3.04 12.44
N CYS A 96 -4.92 -1.96 11.91
CA CYS A 96 -5.06 -0.72 12.64
C CYS A 96 -5.85 -0.98 13.93
N THR A 97 -5.31 -0.55 15.07
CA THR A 97 -5.76 -0.81 16.44
C THR A 97 -5.60 -2.24 16.94
N ARG A 98 -4.94 -3.12 16.18
CA ARG A 98 -4.78 -4.56 16.49
C ARG A 98 -3.34 -5.07 16.41
N ALA A 99 -2.40 -4.27 15.89
CA ALA A 99 -1.01 -4.69 15.74
C ALA A 99 -0.32 -4.93 17.11
N PRO A 100 0.72 -5.78 17.17
CA PRO A 100 1.42 -6.07 18.43
C PRO A 100 2.06 -4.84 19.08
N GLU A 101 2.51 -3.89 18.26
CA GLU A 101 3.21 -2.66 18.67
C GLU A 101 2.77 -1.49 17.74
N LEU A 102 2.91 -0.25 18.22
CA LEU A 102 2.49 0.94 17.47
C LEU A 102 3.33 1.14 16.21
N GLU A 103 4.62 0.83 16.29
CA GLU A 103 5.56 0.87 15.17
C GLU A 103 5.10 -0.05 14.05
N GLU A 104 4.59 -1.23 14.40
CA GLU A 104 4.10 -2.21 13.45
C GLU A 104 2.75 -1.83 12.86
N GLU A 105 1.89 -1.18 13.64
CA GLU A 105 0.68 -0.56 13.12
C GLU A 105 0.99 0.47 12.03
N VAL A 106 1.90 1.40 12.32
CA VAL A 106 2.30 2.45 11.38
C VAL A 106 2.96 1.85 10.14
N ALA A 107 3.82 0.84 10.32
CA ALA A 107 4.45 0.14 9.22
C ALA A 107 3.40 -0.51 8.30
N LEU A 108 2.51 -1.36 8.85
CA LEU A 108 1.47 -2.05 8.08
C LEU A 108 0.50 -1.07 7.39
N ALA A 109 0.12 0.02 8.06
CA ALA A 109 -0.70 1.07 7.46
C ALA A 109 0.02 1.74 6.27
N ASN A 110 1.33 1.97 6.37
CA ASN A 110 2.12 2.53 5.27
C ASN A 110 2.22 1.56 4.09
N LEU A 111 2.46 0.26 4.34
CA LEU A 111 2.46 -0.75 3.27
C LEU A 111 1.09 -0.83 2.58
N GLY A 112 0.01 -0.77 3.37
CA GLY A 112 -1.36 -0.74 2.86
C GLY A 112 -1.64 0.49 2.00
N LEU A 113 -1.12 1.66 2.39
CA LEU A 113 -1.27 2.89 1.62
C LEU A 113 -0.53 2.85 0.28
N ASP A 114 0.67 2.27 0.23
CA ASP A 114 1.40 2.04 -1.02
C ASP A 114 0.57 1.17 -1.99
N LEU A 115 0.05 0.04 -1.49
CA LEU A 115 -0.78 -0.88 -2.27
C LEU A 115 -2.09 -0.22 -2.74
N LEU A 116 -2.74 0.57 -1.89
CA LEU A 116 -3.93 1.33 -2.28
C LEU A 116 -3.58 2.33 -3.40
N GLY A 117 -2.44 3.01 -3.30
CA GLY A 117 -1.94 3.89 -4.36
C GLY A 117 -1.73 3.17 -5.68
N GLN A 118 -1.14 1.97 -5.67
CA GLN A 118 -0.98 1.13 -6.86
C GLN A 118 -2.34 0.71 -7.44
N SER A 119 -3.26 0.26 -6.57
CA SER A 119 -4.59 -0.20 -6.97
C SER A 119 -5.35 0.90 -7.72
N ARG A 120 -5.38 2.11 -7.16
CA ARG A 120 -6.03 3.28 -7.75
C ARG A 120 -5.59 3.56 -9.19
N LEU A 121 -4.28 3.58 -9.42
CA LEU A 121 -3.69 3.79 -10.74
C LEU A 121 -4.07 2.66 -11.72
N LEU A 122 -4.00 1.41 -11.26
CA LEU A 122 -4.28 0.23 -12.07
C LEU A 122 -5.78 0.10 -12.42
N LEU A 123 -6.67 0.32 -11.47
CA LEU A 123 -8.12 0.29 -11.71
C LEU A 123 -8.55 1.42 -12.63
N THR A 124 -8.03 2.64 -12.42
CA THR A 124 -8.26 3.76 -13.36
C THR A 124 -7.79 3.40 -14.76
N ARG A 125 -6.60 2.78 -14.89
CA ARG A 125 -6.10 2.34 -16.20
C ARG A 125 -6.99 1.28 -16.84
N ALA A 126 -7.54 0.36 -16.04
CA ALA A 126 -8.41 -0.70 -16.55
C ALA A 126 -9.66 -0.14 -17.26
N GLY A 127 -10.38 0.80 -16.62
CA GLY A 127 -11.58 1.39 -17.22
C GLY A 127 -11.30 2.34 -18.39
N GLN A 128 -10.09 2.89 -18.50
CA GLN A 128 -9.65 3.62 -19.69
C GLN A 128 -9.30 2.67 -20.86
N ALA A 129 -8.62 1.56 -20.57
CA ALA A 129 -8.10 0.66 -21.59
C ALA A 129 -9.20 -0.14 -22.30
N ASP A 130 -10.28 -0.53 -21.60
CA ASP A 130 -11.43 -1.22 -22.20
C ASP A 130 -12.44 -0.26 -22.87
N GLY A 131 -12.24 1.05 -22.73
CA GLY A 131 -13.14 2.08 -23.25
C GLY A 131 -14.49 2.18 -22.55
N SER A 132 -14.68 1.48 -21.42
CA SER A 132 -15.91 1.55 -20.63
C SER A 132 -16.07 2.88 -19.90
N GLY A 133 -14.95 3.54 -19.59
CA GLY A 133 -14.93 4.77 -18.79
C GLY A 133 -15.27 4.55 -17.32
N ARG A 134 -15.29 3.28 -16.86
CA ARG A 134 -15.46 2.96 -15.43
C ARG A 134 -14.32 3.55 -14.62
N THR A 135 -14.66 4.15 -13.49
CA THR A 135 -13.69 4.73 -12.54
C THR A 135 -13.08 3.66 -11.64
N GLU A 136 -12.05 4.03 -10.89
CA GLU A 136 -11.50 3.18 -9.82
C GLU A 136 -12.58 2.77 -8.80
N ASP A 137 -13.50 3.68 -8.48
CA ASP A 137 -14.61 3.43 -7.54
C ASP A 137 -15.65 2.47 -8.15
N ASP A 138 -15.97 2.61 -9.45
CA ASP A 138 -16.83 1.67 -10.17
C ASP A 138 -16.28 0.25 -10.16
N LEU A 139 -14.96 0.12 -10.19
CA LEU A 139 -14.28 -1.17 -10.15
C LEU A 139 -14.12 -1.66 -8.70
N ALA A 140 -13.86 -0.82 -7.72
CA ALA A 140 -13.67 -1.25 -6.34
C ALA A 140 -14.99 -1.63 -5.63
N TYR A 141 -16.05 -0.83 -5.81
CA TYR A 141 -17.22 -0.89 -4.93
C TYR A 141 -18.45 -1.58 -5.52
N TRP A 142 -18.54 -1.68 -6.85
CA TRP A 142 -19.75 -2.14 -7.55
C TRP A 142 -19.61 -3.50 -8.23
N ARG A 143 -18.46 -4.17 -8.05
CA ARG A 143 -18.25 -5.56 -8.45
C ARG A 143 -18.61 -6.54 -7.34
N GLU A 144 -19.20 -7.67 -7.72
CA GLU A 144 -19.34 -8.85 -6.87
C GLU A 144 -18.05 -9.68 -6.85
N ASP A 145 -17.95 -10.62 -5.91
CA ASP A 145 -16.78 -11.48 -5.70
C ASP A 145 -16.31 -12.21 -6.96
N HIS A 146 -17.23 -12.78 -7.75
CA HIS A 146 -16.92 -13.48 -8.99
C HIS A 146 -16.41 -12.56 -10.12
N GLU A 147 -16.48 -11.24 -9.94
CA GLU A 147 -15.94 -10.23 -10.86
C GLU A 147 -14.55 -9.71 -10.42
N PHE A 148 -14.12 -10.02 -9.20
CA PHE A 148 -12.75 -9.78 -8.74
C PHE A 148 -11.78 -10.79 -9.35
N ARG A 149 -10.54 -10.35 -9.54
CA ARG A 149 -9.48 -11.09 -10.24
C ARG A 149 -8.21 -11.19 -9.41
N ASN A 150 -8.26 -10.87 -8.11
CA ASN A 150 -7.12 -11.06 -7.20
C ASN A 150 -6.74 -12.54 -7.09
N VAL A 151 -5.49 -12.83 -6.75
CA VAL A 151 -5.08 -14.18 -6.36
C VAL A 151 -5.64 -14.53 -4.98
N ARG A 152 -5.85 -15.83 -4.72
CA ARG A 152 -6.38 -16.28 -3.43
C ARG A 152 -5.41 -16.08 -2.26
N LEU A 153 -4.12 -15.81 -2.53
CA LEU A 153 -3.13 -15.49 -1.50
C LEU A 153 -3.48 -14.19 -0.75
N VAL A 154 -3.92 -13.15 -1.45
CA VAL A 154 -4.08 -11.81 -0.84
C VAL A 154 -5.35 -11.67 -0.02
N GLU A 155 -6.36 -12.49 -0.30
CA GLU A 155 -7.66 -12.44 0.37
C GLU A 155 -7.69 -13.23 1.68
N THR A 156 -6.65 -13.98 2.05
CA THR A 156 -6.67 -14.78 3.28
C THR A 156 -6.93 -13.88 4.49
N PRO A 157 -7.67 -14.34 5.52
CA PRO A 157 -7.77 -13.60 6.78
C PRO A 157 -6.40 -13.38 7.41
N ASN A 158 -6.22 -12.30 8.17
CA ASN A 158 -4.91 -11.97 8.77
C ASN A 158 -4.36 -13.04 9.70
N GLY A 159 -5.22 -13.79 10.40
CA GLY A 159 -4.79 -14.74 11.41
C GLY A 159 -4.06 -14.04 12.55
N ASP A 160 -2.91 -14.56 12.94
CA ASP A 160 -1.99 -13.85 13.82
C ASP A 160 -0.94 -13.06 13.02
N PHE A 161 -0.07 -12.36 13.73
CA PHE A 161 0.95 -11.52 13.11
C PHE A 161 1.91 -12.32 12.21
N ALA A 162 2.28 -13.54 12.63
CA ALA A 162 3.16 -14.42 11.87
C ALA A 162 2.54 -14.87 10.53
N HIS A 163 1.23 -15.16 10.49
CA HIS A 163 0.50 -15.44 9.26
C HIS A 163 0.52 -14.24 8.30
N THR A 164 0.32 -13.02 8.82
CA THR A 164 0.40 -11.79 8.01
C THR A 164 1.81 -11.57 7.44
N VAL A 165 2.85 -11.74 8.26
CA VAL A 165 4.25 -11.63 7.82
C VAL A 165 4.56 -12.67 6.74
N ALA A 166 4.11 -13.92 6.91
CA ALA A 166 4.29 -14.97 5.92
C ALA A 166 3.64 -14.60 4.58
N ARG A 167 2.38 -14.15 4.59
CA ARG A 167 1.69 -13.68 3.37
C ARG A 167 2.41 -12.52 2.70
N LEU A 168 2.83 -11.52 3.49
CA LEU A 168 3.58 -10.37 2.98
C LEU A 168 4.90 -10.79 2.35
N LEU A 169 5.64 -11.71 2.97
CA LEU A 169 6.90 -12.23 2.43
C LEU A 169 6.69 -12.89 1.06
N LEU A 170 5.70 -13.79 0.95
CA LEU A 170 5.38 -14.47 -0.30
C LEU A 170 4.96 -13.47 -1.39
N PHE A 171 4.01 -12.59 -1.06
CA PHE A 171 3.44 -11.63 -2.01
C PHE A 171 4.48 -10.61 -2.47
N ALA A 172 5.17 -9.92 -1.54
CA ALA A 172 6.11 -8.85 -1.89
C ALA A 172 7.30 -9.40 -2.69
N THR A 173 7.77 -10.61 -2.39
CA THR A 173 8.86 -11.24 -3.15
C THR A 173 8.43 -11.56 -4.59
N ALA A 174 7.25 -12.16 -4.77
CA ALA A 174 6.75 -12.51 -6.10
C ALA A 174 6.35 -11.27 -6.92
N ARG A 175 5.59 -10.36 -6.31
CA ARG A 175 5.13 -9.12 -6.94
C ARG A 175 6.29 -8.20 -7.29
N GLY A 176 7.31 -8.12 -6.42
CA GLY A 176 8.53 -7.36 -6.70
C GLY A 176 9.22 -7.84 -7.98
N ALA A 177 9.44 -9.15 -8.12
CA ALA A 177 10.02 -9.73 -9.33
C ALA A 177 9.17 -9.47 -10.58
N LEU A 178 7.84 -9.54 -10.45
CA LEU A 178 6.92 -9.19 -11.54
C LEU A 178 7.05 -7.72 -11.94
N TYR A 179 7.08 -6.79 -10.97
CA TYR A 179 7.17 -5.36 -11.24
C TYR A 179 8.53 -4.95 -11.81
N GLU A 180 9.62 -5.61 -11.43
CA GLU A 180 10.92 -5.44 -12.09
C GLU A 180 10.81 -5.73 -13.59
N ALA A 181 10.15 -6.82 -13.98
CA ALA A 181 9.93 -7.16 -15.37
C ALA A 181 8.96 -6.20 -16.08
N LEU A 182 7.86 -5.81 -15.41
CA LEU A 182 6.85 -4.89 -15.97
C LEU A 182 7.32 -3.44 -16.07
N SER A 183 8.41 -3.05 -15.41
CA SER A 183 8.96 -1.69 -15.51
C SER A 183 9.39 -1.30 -16.93
N ALA A 184 9.55 -2.28 -17.82
CA ALA A 184 9.85 -2.09 -19.24
C ALA A 184 8.64 -2.40 -20.17
N HIS A 185 7.43 -2.49 -19.62
CA HIS A 185 6.22 -2.80 -20.37
C HIS A 185 5.88 -1.70 -21.41
N PRO A 186 5.33 -2.05 -22.59
CA PRO A 186 5.01 -1.06 -23.64
C PRO A 186 3.89 -0.08 -23.26
N ASP A 187 2.98 -0.47 -22.36
CA ASP A 187 2.00 0.46 -21.77
C ASP A 187 2.68 1.39 -20.75
N PRO A 188 2.68 2.71 -20.99
CA PRO A 188 3.38 3.68 -20.15
C PRO A 188 2.82 3.76 -18.72
N VAL A 189 1.52 3.56 -18.53
CA VAL A 189 0.90 3.59 -17.20
C VAL A 189 1.34 2.37 -16.40
N LEU A 190 1.22 1.17 -16.98
CA LEU A 190 1.65 -0.06 -16.30
C LEU A 190 3.15 -0.05 -16.00
N ALA A 191 3.98 0.44 -16.93
CA ALA A 191 5.42 0.58 -16.71
C ALA A 191 5.74 1.57 -15.57
N ALA A 192 5.05 2.71 -15.51
CA ALA A 192 5.24 3.71 -14.46
C ALA A 192 4.81 3.19 -13.08
N VAL A 193 3.65 2.52 -13.00
CA VAL A 193 3.19 1.87 -11.76
C VAL A 193 4.20 0.82 -11.30
N ALA A 194 4.66 -0.03 -12.21
CA ALA A 194 5.63 -1.06 -11.90
C ALA A 194 6.97 -0.45 -11.42
N ALA A 195 7.52 0.53 -12.13
CA ALA A 195 8.78 1.17 -11.80
C ALA A 195 8.76 1.86 -10.42
N ARG A 196 7.63 2.47 -10.06
CA ARG A 196 7.40 3.00 -8.71
C ARG A 196 7.28 1.87 -7.69
N GLY A 197 6.42 0.89 -7.99
CA GLY A 197 6.10 -0.21 -7.09
C GLY A 197 7.29 -1.12 -6.78
N VAL A 198 8.31 -1.21 -7.66
CA VAL A 198 9.57 -1.92 -7.34
C VAL A 198 10.18 -1.44 -6.02
N LYS A 199 10.22 -0.13 -5.78
CA LYS A 199 10.79 0.44 -4.55
C LYS A 199 9.90 0.16 -3.33
N GLU A 200 8.59 0.32 -3.51
CA GLU A 200 7.60 0.06 -2.45
C GLU A 200 7.66 -1.43 -2.04
N LEU A 201 7.63 -2.34 -3.00
CA LEU A 201 7.67 -3.79 -2.74
C LEU A 201 9.02 -4.28 -2.22
N ALA A 202 10.13 -3.62 -2.59
CA ALA A 202 11.42 -3.89 -1.97
C ALA A 202 11.38 -3.58 -0.46
N TYR A 203 10.75 -2.46 -0.07
CA TYR A 203 10.53 -2.12 1.34
C TYR A 203 9.58 -3.11 2.03
N HIS A 204 8.48 -3.52 1.36
CA HIS A 204 7.54 -4.51 1.91
C HIS A 204 8.23 -5.86 2.15
N ARG A 205 9.07 -6.28 1.20
CA ARG A 205 9.87 -7.50 1.31
C ARG A 205 10.92 -7.40 2.42
N GLU A 206 11.60 -6.26 2.55
CA GLU A 206 12.57 -6.03 3.62
C GLU A 206 11.89 -6.12 5.00
N TYR A 207 10.76 -5.45 5.17
CA TYR A 207 9.92 -5.52 6.37
C TYR A 207 9.54 -6.96 6.72
N ALA A 208 8.97 -7.70 5.75
CA ALA A 208 8.54 -9.08 5.97
C ALA A 208 9.72 -10.03 6.23
N THR A 209 10.87 -9.78 5.59
CA THR A 209 12.11 -10.54 5.82
C THR A 209 12.61 -10.32 7.24
N ALA A 210 12.72 -9.07 7.68
CA ALA A 210 13.17 -8.73 9.03
C ALA A 210 12.31 -9.39 10.11
N TRP A 211 10.98 -9.38 9.93
CA TRP A 211 10.07 -10.06 10.86
C TRP A 211 10.12 -11.58 10.77
N THR A 212 10.31 -12.14 9.58
CA THR A 212 10.49 -13.60 9.42
C THR A 212 11.74 -14.07 10.17
N LEU A 213 12.86 -13.36 10.03
CA LEU A 213 14.10 -13.64 10.77
C LEU A 213 13.89 -13.50 12.28
N ARG A 214 13.26 -12.40 12.73
CA ARG A 214 13.01 -12.13 14.15
C ARG A 214 12.11 -13.18 14.80
N LEU A 215 11.07 -13.64 14.10
CA LEU A 215 10.15 -14.64 14.63
C LEU A 215 10.77 -16.04 14.56
N GLY A 216 11.45 -16.38 13.47
CA GLY A 216 12.10 -17.68 13.25
C GLY A 216 13.26 -17.95 14.20
N ASP A 217 14.17 -16.98 14.38
CA ASP A 217 15.34 -17.08 15.28
C ASP A 217 15.09 -16.41 16.65
N GLY A 218 13.81 -16.20 17.00
CA GLY A 218 13.42 -15.58 18.27
C GLY A 218 13.35 -16.61 19.40
N THR A 219 12.12 -17.00 19.74
CA THR A 219 11.83 -18.02 20.77
C THR A 219 11.30 -19.29 20.10
N PRO A 220 11.33 -20.45 20.78
CA PRO A 220 10.68 -21.66 20.25
C PRO A 220 9.21 -21.43 19.88
N TYR A 221 8.50 -20.63 20.66
CA TYR A 221 7.11 -20.30 20.39
C TYR A 221 6.95 -19.41 19.16
N SER A 222 7.74 -18.34 19.02
CA SER A 222 7.65 -17.47 17.83
C SER A 222 8.06 -18.20 16.55
N ALA A 223 9.03 -19.11 16.63
CA ALA A 223 9.45 -19.95 15.52
C ALA A 223 8.33 -20.89 15.07
N GLU A 224 7.65 -21.53 16.04
CA GLU A 224 6.46 -22.35 15.79
C GLU A 224 5.36 -21.53 15.11
N ARG A 225 5.07 -20.31 15.58
CA ARG A 225 4.06 -19.42 14.97
C ARG A 225 4.45 -19.01 13.55
N MET A 226 5.71 -18.69 13.30
CA MET A 226 6.19 -18.32 11.96
C MET A 226 6.12 -19.48 10.98
N GLN A 227 6.52 -20.68 11.42
CA GLN A 227 6.38 -21.89 10.61
C GLN A 227 4.89 -22.18 10.30
N ALA A 228 4.02 -22.10 11.30
CA ALA A 228 2.59 -22.32 11.10
C ALA A 228 1.96 -21.27 10.16
N GLY A 229 2.41 -20.02 10.23
CA GLY A 229 2.03 -18.96 9.30
C GLY A 229 2.42 -19.32 7.86
N LEU A 230 3.67 -19.74 7.64
CA LEU A 230 4.17 -20.19 6.34
C LEU A 230 3.37 -21.39 5.83
N ASP A 231 3.23 -22.45 6.62
CA ASP A 231 2.52 -23.67 6.26
C ASP A 231 1.07 -23.39 5.83
N ALA A 232 0.43 -22.39 6.46
CA ALA A 232 -0.94 -22.00 6.15
C ALA A 232 -1.08 -21.29 4.79
N VAL A 233 -0.15 -20.40 4.43
CA VAL A 233 -0.25 -19.61 3.19
C VAL A 233 0.53 -20.22 2.02
N TRP A 234 1.47 -21.11 2.27
CA TRP A 234 2.31 -21.73 1.24
C TRP A 234 1.53 -22.44 0.12
N PRO A 235 0.41 -23.16 0.39
CA PRO A 235 -0.40 -23.76 -0.67
C PRO A 235 -0.91 -22.76 -1.71
N LEU A 236 -1.01 -21.47 -1.37
CA LEU A 236 -1.49 -20.40 -2.24
C LEU A 236 -0.39 -19.80 -3.13
N LEU A 237 0.88 -20.13 -2.87
CA LEU A 237 2.03 -19.56 -3.56
C LEU A 237 2.04 -19.90 -5.06
N GLU A 238 1.65 -21.11 -5.45
CA GLU A 238 1.72 -21.57 -6.84
C GLU A 238 0.81 -20.77 -7.79
N GLU A 239 -0.28 -20.20 -7.28
CA GLU A 239 -1.18 -19.37 -8.07
C GLU A 239 -0.50 -18.10 -8.60
N LEU A 240 0.50 -17.56 -7.89
CA LEU A 240 1.29 -16.41 -8.36
C LEU A 240 2.11 -16.71 -9.62
N PHE A 241 2.32 -17.99 -9.94
CA PHE A 241 3.13 -18.45 -11.08
C PHE A 241 2.32 -19.20 -12.13
N THR A 242 1.02 -19.39 -11.88
CA THR A 242 0.11 -20.07 -12.81
C THR A 242 -0.42 -19.05 -13.80
N ALA A 243 0.10 -19.10 -15.03
CA ALA A 243 -0.24 -18.12 -16.06
C ALA A 243 -1.72 -18.16 -16.45
N HIS A 244 -2.39 -17.02 -16.36
CA HIS A 244 -3.68 -16.79 -16.99
C HIS A 244 -3.49 -16.38 -18.47
N PRO A 245 -4.37 -16.76 -19.42
CA PRO A 245 -4.18 -16.45 -20.84
C PRO A 245 -4.01 -14.96 -21.16
N VAL A 246 -4.60 -14.07 -20.37
CA VAL A 246 -4.43 -12.60 -20.49
C VAL A 246 -2.98 -12.20 -20.19
N GLU A 247 -2.39 -12.73 -19.12
CA GLU A 247 -1.00 -12.42 -18.73
C GLU A 247 -0.02 -12.82 -19.82
N LEU A 248 -0.26 -13.93 -20.52
CA LEU A 248 0.58 -14.38 -21.64
C LEU A 248 0.46 -13.51 -22.89
N ARG A 249 -0.66 -12.78 -23.07
CA ARG A 249 -0.87 -11.94 -24.25
C ARG A 249 -0.33 -10.52 -24.07
N VAL A 250 -0.42 -9.99 -22.86
CA VAL A 250 -0.07 -8.58 -22.60
C VAL A 250 1.05 -8.41 -21.60
N GLY A 251 1.25 -9.33 -20.68
CA GLY A 251 2.18 -9.19 -19.56
C GLY A 251 3.45 -10.01 -19.71
N VAL A 252 3.96 -10.43 -18.55
CA VAL A 252 5.11 -11.31 -18.41
C VAL A 252 4.57 -12.68 -18.05
N ASP A 253 5.12 -13.76 -18.63
CA ASP A 253 4.78 -15.11 -18.21
C ASP A 253 5.21 -15.33 -16.75
N PRO A 254 4.26 -15.44 -15.79
CA PRO A 254 4.59 -15.51 -14.37
C PRO A 254 5.31 -16.82 -14.01
N ALA A 255 5.19 -17.88 -14.83
CA ALA A 255 5.88 -19.14 -14.60
C ALA A 255 7.41 -18.97 -14.61
N THR A 256 7.91 -17.99 -15.38
CA THR A 256 9.35 -17.67 -15.46
C THR A 256 9.91 -17.09 -14.16
N LEU A 257 9.05 -16.53 -13.30
CA LEU A 257 9.42 -15.90 -12.03
C LEU A 257 9.50 -16.91 -10.87
N ARG A 258 8.96 -18.11 -11.06
CA ARG A 258 8.81 -19.12 -10.00
C ARG A 258 10.14 -19.51 -9.36
N GLU A 259 11.11 -19.93 -10.17
CA GLU A 259 12.42 -20.37 -9.69
C GLU A 259 13.20 -19.28 -8.94
N PRO A 260 13.39 -18.06 -9.49
CA PRO A 260 14.11 -17.02 -8.77
C PRO A 260 13.40 -16.59 -7.48
N VAL A 261 12.06 -16.56 -7.46
CA VAL A 261 11.30 -16.21 -6.24
C VAL A 261 11.43 -17.30 -5.18
N LEU A 262 11.28 -18.58 -5.53
CA LEU A 262 11.45 -19.67 -4.57
C LEU A 262 12.86 -19.73 -4.01
N LYS A 263 13.88 -19.43 -4.83
CA LYS A 263 15.26 -19.32 -4.37
C LYS A 263 15.42 -18.20 -3.34
N ALA A 264 14.84 -17.03 -3.60
CA ALA A 264 14.87 -15.90 -2.68
C ALA A 264 14.16 -16.21 -1.35
N LEU A 265 12.97 -16.82 -1.42
CA LEU A 265 12.21 -17.24 -0.23
C LEU A 265 12.98 -18.28 0.58
N SER A 266 13.52 -19.31 -0.08
CA SER A 266 14.28 -20.38 0.58
C SER A 266 15.52 -19.86 1.31
N ALA A 267 16.18 -18.84 0.77
CA ALA A 267 17.32 -18.20 1.43
C ALA A 267 16.89 -17.51 2.74
N VAL A 268 15.79 -16.76 2.72
CA VAL A 268 15.25 -16.11 3.93
C VAL A 268 14.82 -17.15 4.97
N LEU A 269 14.14 -18.22 4.55
CA LEU A 269 13.69 -19.27 5.48
C LEU A 269 14.86 -20.03 6.10
N ALA A 270 15.90 -20.34 5.31
CA ALA A 270 17.10 -20.99 5.83
C ALA A 270 17.83 -20.11 6.85
N GLU A 271 17.93 -18.79 6.60
CA GLU A 271 18.51 -17.83 7.53
C GLU A 271 17.67 -17.70 8.81
N ALA A 272 16.34 -17.76 8.70
CA ALA A 272 15.41 -17.74 9.83
C ALA A 272 15.37 -19.06 10.64
N GLY A 273 16.09 -20.11 10.21
CA GLY A 273 16.00 -21.45 10.82
C GLY A 273 14.67 -22.16 10.60
N LEU A 274 13.91 -21.77 9.58
CA LEU A 274 12.59 -22.30 9.23
C LEU A 274 12.68 -23.31 8.08
N ALA A 275 11.71 -24.22 8.01
CA ALA A 275 11.59 -25.18 6.92
C ALA A 275 10.80 -24.56 5.76
N VAL A 276 11.24 -24.85 4.53
CA VAL A 276 10.42 -24.64 3.33
C VAL A 276 9.24 -25.63 3.41
N PRO A 277 7.98 -25.17 3.43
CA PRO A 277 6.84 -26.08 3.53
C PRO A 277 6.77 -27.06 2.34
N ASP A 278 6.65 -28.35 2.64
CA ASP A 278 6.46 -29.43 1.67
C ASP A 278 4.98 -29.85 1.64
N VAL A 279 4.15 -28.96 1.09
CA VAL A 279 2.69 -29.12 1.00
C VAL A 279 2.21 -28.93 -0.44
N PRO A 280 1.19 -29.69 -0.88
CA PRO A 280 0.66 -29.52 -2.23
C PRO A 280 0.00 -28.13 -2.38
N PRO A 281 0.05 -27.54 -3.59
CA PRO A 281 -0.70 -26.33 -3.88
C PRO A 281 -2.20 -26.47 -3.59
N LEU A 282 -2.86 -25.36 -3.26
CA LEU A 282 -4.30 -25.32 -3.08
C LEU A 282 -4.99 -25.72 -4.39
N ALA A 283 -5.90 -26.68 -4.31
CA ALA A 283 -6.64 -27.17 -5.46
C ALA A 283 -7.41 -26.04 -6.17
N THR A 284 -7.48 -26.14 -7.49
CA THR A 284 -8.35 -25.30 -8.33
C THR A 284 -9.73 -25.93 -8.43
N VAL A 285 -10.74 -25.12 -8.77
CA VAL A 285 -12.10 -25.61 -9.02
C VAL A 285 -12.29 -25.71 -10.52
N LEU A 286 -12.31 -26.94 -11.06
CA LEU A 286 -12.40 -27.18 -12.51
C LEU A 286 -11.30 -26.46 -13.31
N GLY A 287 -10.09 -26.35 -12.76
CA GLY A 287 -8.97 -25.65 -13.38
C GLY A 287 -8.99 -24.12 -13.20
N ARG A 288 -9.94 -23.57 -12.43
CA ARG A 288 -10.10 -22.14 -12.18
C ARG A 288 -9.67 -21.72 -10.78
N ALA A 289 -9.16 -20.49 -10.66
CA ALA A 289 -8.71 -19.87 -9.41
C ALA A 289 -9.09 -18.38 -9.33
N GLY A 290 -8.38 -17.58 -8.53
CA GLY A 290 -8.75 -16.18 -8.26
C GLY A 290 -8.73 -15.30 -9.52
N ARG A 291 -7.78 -15.52 -10.43
CA ARG A 291 -7.75 -14.87 -11.77
C ARG A 291 -9.00 -15.13 -12.61
N ASP A 292 -9.74 -16.20 -12.33
CA ASP A 292 -10.98 -16.56 -13.02
C ASP A 292 -12.25 -16.13 -12.27
N GLY A 293 -12.12 -15.40 -11.15
CA GLY A 293 -13.23 -15.07 -10.27
C GLY A 293 -13.67 -16.23 -9.36
N VAL A 294 -12.80 -17.22 -9.13
CA VAL A 294 -13.06 -18.34 -8.23
C VAL A 294 -12.22 -18.15 -6.97
N HIS A 295 -12.87 -17.64 -5.93
CA HIS A 295 -12.25 -17.22 -4.68
C HIS A 295 -12.58 -18.15 -3.52
N THR A 296 -11.91 -17.95 -2.39
CA THR A 296 -12.27 -18.56 -1.11
C THR A 296 -13.48 -17.83 -0.51
N GLU A 297 -14.08 -18.42 0.53
CA GLU A 297 -15.16 -17.77 1.29
C GLU A 297 -14.75 -16.45 1.96
N ALA A 298 -13.43 -16.22 2.12
CA ALA A 298 -12.91 -15.05 2.81
C ALA A 298 -13.12 -13.74 2.03
N LEU A 299 -13.16 -13.80 0.69
CA LEU A 299 -13.31 -12.59 -0.13
C LEU A 299 -14.70 -11.96 0.03
N GLY A 300 -15.77 -12.77 0.02
CA GLY A 300 -17.13 -12.24 0.14
C GLY A 300 -17.36 -11.44 1.42
N LEU A 301 -16.80 -11.90 2.55
CA LEU A 301 -16.85 -11.18 3.82
C LEU A 301 -16.06 -9.86 3.78
N LEU A 302 -14.87 -9.89 3.17
CA LEU A 302 -14.02 -8.70 3.02
C LEU A 302 -14.71 -7.63 2.17
N LEU A 303 -15.29 -8.03 1.03
CA LEU A 303 -15.99 -7.12 0.13
C LEU A 303 -17.27 -6.56 0.76
N ALA A 304 -17.97 -7.34 1.58
CA ALA A 304 -19.13 -6.84 2.31
C ALA A 304 -18.77 -5.65 3.20
N GLU A 305 -17.63 -5.69 3.88
CA GLU A 305 -17.13 -4.57 4.70
C GLU A 305 -16.63 -3.41 3.83
N LEU A 306 -15.79 -3.70 2.83
CA LEU A 306 -15.23 -2.69 1.92
C LEU A 306 -16.31 -1.85 1.21
N GLN A 307 -17.40 -2.50 0.79
CA GLN A 307 -18.39 -1.89 -0.11
C GLN A 307 -19.64 -1.36 0.61
N VAL A 308 -19.78 -1.57 1.92
CA VAL A 308 -21.05 -1.33 2.65
C VAL A 308 -21.54 0.10 2.52
N VAL A 309 -20.67 1.10 2.67
CA VAL A 309 -21.05 2.52 2.63
C VAL A 309 -21.45 2.94 1.22
N ALA A 310 -20.65 2.56 0.22
CA ALA A 310 -20.94 2.87 -1.18
C ALA A 310 -22.27 2.25 -1.64
N ARG A 311 -22.51 0.98 -1.28
CA ARG A 311 -23.76 0.27 -1.62
C ARG A 311 -24.97 0.82 -0.86
N ALA A 312 -24.81 1.31 0.36
CA ALA A 312 -25.89 1.94 1.14
C ALA A 312 -26.29 3.32 0.59
N HIS A 313 -25.37 4.03 -0.08
CA HIS A 313 -25.59 5.38 -0.60
C HIS A 313 -25.18 5.51 -2.09
N PRO A 314 -25.89 4.84 -3.03
CA PRO A 314 -25.57 4.92 -4.46
C PRO A 314 -25.62 6.36 -4.99
N GLY A 315 -24.59 6.78 -5.72
CA GLY A 315 -24.48 8.11 -6.33
C GLY A 315 -24.00 9.23 -5.40
N ALA A 316 -23.63 8.93 -4.15
CA ALA A 316 -22.95 9.88 -3.28
C ALA A 316 -21.52 10.19 -3.76
N THR A 317 -21.02 11.38 -3.43
CA THR A 317 -19.65 11.84 -3.72
C THR A 317 -18.90 12.08 -2.43
N TRP A 318 -17.61 11.72 -2.38
CA TRP A 318 -16.73 11.80 -1.21
C TRP A 318 -15.45 12.56 -1.54
#